data_AF-A0A1D2R6Q8-F1
#
_entry.id   AF-A0A1D2R6Q8-F1
#
_cell.length_a   1.000
_cell.length_b   1.000
_cell.length_c   1.000
_cell.angle_alpha   90.00
_cell.angle_beta   90.00
_cell.angle_gamma   90.00
#
_symmetry.space_group_name_H-M   'P 1'
#
loop_
_entity.id
_entity.type
_entity.pdbx_description
1 polymer ?
#
loop_
_entity_poly.entity_id
_entity_poly.type
_entity_poly.pdbx_seq_one_letter_code
_entity_poly.pdbx_strand_id
1 'polypeptide(L)' 'MNFIFGIASYGRGAVVSIFRLDSLKLIENECIHEVGHVLGLGHCMDYCVMRFSNSLYEAKQKPGYLCEKCKRKLK' A
#
# COMPACT_ATOMS: atom_id res chain seq x y z
N MET A 1 -17.16 0.15 -3.77
CA MET A 1 -16.07 -0.27 -2.86
C MET A 1 -16.70 -0.47 -1.49
N ASN A 2 -16.77 -1.71 -0.99
CA ASN A 2 -17.55 -2.02 0.23
C ASN A 2 -16.71 -1.93 1.51
N PHE A 3 -15.38 -1.85 1.38
CA PHE A 3 -14.42 -1.62 2.44
C PHE A 3 -13.12 -1.07 1.85
N ILE A 4 -12.20 -0.64 2.71
CA ILE A 4 -10.82 -0.29 2.38
C ILE A 4 -9.88 -0.95 3.38
N PHE A 5 -8.64 -1.23 2.97
CA PHE A 5 -7.58 -1.65 3.90
C PHE A 5 -6.98 -0.46 4.62
N GLY A 6 -6.85 0.67 3.94
CA GLY A 6 -6.36 1.91 4.51
C GLY A 6 -6.76 3.13 3.71
N ILE A 7 -6.44 4.28 4.26
CA ILE A 7 -6.54 5.58 3.60
C ILE A 7 -5.40 6.47 4.06
N ALA A 8 -4.86 7.23 3.12
CA ALA A 8 -3.79 8.19 3.37
C ALA A 8 -4.19 9.60 2.91
N SER A 9 -3.63 10.58 3.62
CA SER A 9 -3.65 11.99 3.24
C SER A 9 -2.21 12.44 3.01
N TYR A 10 -1.94 12.91 1.79
CA TYR A 10 -0.62 13.40 1.37
C TYR A 10 -0.06 14.42 2.37
N GLY A 11 1.19 14.20 2.80
CA GLY A 11 1.91 15.06 3.73
C GLY A 11 1.37 15.10 5.16
N ARG A 12 0.37 14.28 5.52
CA ARG A 12 -0.24 14.29 6.86
C ARG A 12 -0.11 12.95 7.58
N GLY A 13 -0.65 11.88 7.01
CA GLY A 13 -0.71 10.60 7.69
C GLY A 13 -1.66 9.61 7.04
N ALA A 14 -1.68 8.40 7.59
CA ALA A 14 -2.45 7.28 7.10
C ALA A 14 -3.07 6.47 8.23
N VAL A 15 -4.14 5.75 7.90
CA VAL A 15 -4.78 4.76 8.78
C VAL A 15 -4.90 3.45 8.02
N VAL A 16 -4.53 2.34 8.66
CA VAL A 16 -4.70 0.97 8.14
C VAL A 16 -5.58 0.19 9.11
N SER A 17 -6.61 -0.48 8.57
CA SER A 17 -7.46 -1.42 9.28
C SER A 17 -6.94 -2.84 9.12
N ILE A 18 -6.60 -3.48 10.25
CA ILE A 18 -6.11 -4.86 10.26
C ILE A 18 -7.23 -5.91 10.22
N PHE A 19 -8.51 -5.49 10.29
CA PHE A 19 -9.66 -6.40 10.42
C PHE A 19 -9.75 -7.45 9.29
N ARG A 20 -9.23 -7.14 8.10
CA ARG A 20 -9.27 -8.02 6.92
C ARG A 20 -7.89 -8.53 6.49
N LEU A 21 -6.84 -8.28 7.28
CA LEU A 21 -5.47 -8.69 6.99
C LEU A 21 -5.10 -9.86 7.91
N ASP A 22 -4.73 -11.00 7.34
CA ASP A 22 -4.57 -12.27 8.07
C ASP A 22 -3.11 -12.60 8.42
N SER A 23 -2.17 -11.68 8.20
CA SER A 23 -0.76 -11.88 8.54
C SER A 23 -0.03 -10.56 8.77
N LEU A 24 1.00 -10.60 9.62
CA LEU A 24 1.88 -9.45 9.87
C LEU A 24 2.49 -8.90 8.57
N LYS A 25 2.91 -9.79 7.67
CA LYS A 25 3.43 -9.42 6.35
C LYS A 25 2.45 -8.56 5.54
N LEU A 26 1.15 -8.90 5.57
CA LEU A 26 0.16 -8.08 4.87
C LEU A 26 -0.09 -6.74 5.56
N ILE A 27 -0.08 -6.71 6.91
CA ILE A 27 -0.17 -5.46 7.67
C ILE A 27 1.00 -4.54 7.30
N GLU A 28 2.23 -5.06 7.28
CA GLU A 28 3.41 -4.32 6.85
C GLU A 28 3.27 -3.80 5.42
N ASN A 29 2.81 -4.64 4.49
CA ASN A 29 2.61 -4.25 3.09
C ASN A 29 1.59 -3.10 2.94
N GLU A 30 0.44 -3.17 3.59
CA GLU A 30 -0.55 -2.10 3.53
C GLU A 30 -0.06 -0.83 4.25
N CYS A 31 0.67 -0.96 5.36
CA CYS A 31 1.32 0.20 6.01
C CYS A 31 2.32 0.89 5.06
N ILE A 32 3.17 0.12 4.36
CA ILE A 32 4.11 0.68 3.38
C ILE A 32 3.34 1.34 2.21
N HIS A 33 2.23 0.73 1.75
CA HIS A 33 1.38 1.29 0.71
C HIS A 33 0.82 2.67 1.10
N GLU A 34 0.19 2.76 2.27
CA GLU A 34 -0.41 4.01 2.72
C GLU A 34 0.63 5.06 3.09
N VAL A 35 1.77 4.68 3.69
CA VAL A 35 2.90 5.59 3.89
C VAL A 35 3.44 6.09 2.55
N GLY A 36 3.48 5.22 1.53
CA GLY A 36 3.81 5.63 0.17
C GLY A 36 2.89 6.75 -0.34
N HIS A 37 1.58 6.65 -0.09
CA HIS A 37 0.63 7.73 -0.40
C HIS A 37 0.87 9.00 0.42
N VAL A 38 1.19 8.89 1.71
CA VAL A 38 1.58 10.04 2.55
C VAL A 38 2.79 10.76 1.94
N LEU A 39 3.75 10.01 1.38
CA LEU A 39 4.95 10.52 0.73
C LEU A 39 4.74 10.94 -0.74
N GLY A 40 3.50 10.92 -1.26
CA GLY A 40 3.17 11.43 -2.59
C GLY A 40 3.25 10.39 -3.72
N LEU A 41 3.43 9.10 -3.41
CA LEU A 41 3.29 8.06 -4.41
C LEU A 41 1.81 7.83 -4.73
N GLY A 42 1.48 7.73 -6.02
CA GLY A 42 0.20 7.18 -6.46
C GLY A 42 0.26 5.65 -6.61
N HIS A 43 -0.86 5.06 -7.02
CA HIS A 43 -0.88 3.64 -7.40
C HIS A 43 0.12 3.33 -8.51
N CYS A 44 0.66 2.12 -8.49
CA CYS A 44 1.65 1.62 -9.45
C CYS A 44 1.13 0.35 -10.14
N MET A 45 1.44 0.19 -11.43
CA MET A 45 1.08 -1.01 -12.20
C MET A 45 2.22 -2.05 -12.28
N ASP A 46 3.44 -1.68 -11.87
CA ASP A 46 4.58 -2.60 -11.85
C ASP A 46 4.49 -3.57 -10.65
N TYR A 47 5.40 -4.54 -10.57
CA TYR A 47 5.58 -5.36 -9.37
C TYR A 47 6.07 -4.50 -8.19
N CYS A 48 5.12 -3.96 -7.43
CA CYS A 48 5.33 -2.91 -6.43
C CYS A 48 4.27 -3.00 -5.33
N VAL A 49 4.65 -2.69 -4.09
CA VAL A 49 3.71 -2.56 -2.95
C VAL A 49 2.65 -1.47 -3.16
N MET A 50 2.92 -0.49 -4.04
CA MET A 50 1.97 0.55 -4.45
C MET A 50 0.88 0.06 -5.43
N ARG A 51 0.83 -1.24 -5.77
CA ARG A 51 -0.31 -1.79 -6.52
C ARG A 51 -1.59 -1.68 -5.69
N PHE A 52 -2.63 -1.17 -6.32
CA PHE A 52 -3.97 -1.10 -5.73
C PHE A 52 -4.49 -2.52 -5.41
N SER A 53 -5.25 -2.66 -4.32
CA SER A 53 -5.82 -3.93 -3.88
C SER A 53 -7.22 -3.71 -3.30
N ASN A 54 -8.23 -4.31 -3.93
CA ASN A 54 -9.62 -4.30 -3.49
C ASN A 54 -10.04 -5.58 -2.77
N SER A 55 -9.15 -6.57 -2.71
CA SER A 55 -9.40 -7.86 -2.07
C SER A 55 -8.17 -8.38 -1.35
N LEU A 56 -8.38 -9.28 -0.38
CA LEU A 56 -7.28 -9.96 0.32
C LEU A 56 -6.44 -10.81 -0.65
N TYR A 57 -7.07 -11.36 -1.69
CA TYR A 57 -6.38 -12.10 -2.73
C TYR A 57 -5.38 -11.19 -3.48
N GLU A 58 -5.81 -10.01 -3.91
CA GLU A 58 -4.94 -9.04 -4.60
C GLU A 58 -3.81 -8.53 -3.68
N ALA A 59 -4.12 -8.22 -2.42
CA ALA A 59 -3.12 -7.80 -1.43
C ALA A 59 -2.02 -8.85 -1.21
N LYS A 60 -2.35 -10.15 -1.33
CA LYS A 60 -1.37 -11.26 -1.26
C LYS A 60 -0.48 -11.37 -2.50
N GLN A 61 -0.89 -10.83 -3.65
CA GLN A 61 -0.12 -10.95 -4.90
C GLN A 61 0.92 -9.85 -5.09
N LYS A 62 0.81 -8.71 -4.37
CA LYS A 62 1.80 -7.62 -4.47
C LYS A 62 3.05 -7.91 -3.61
N PRO A 63 4.23 -7.43 -4.02
CA PRO A 63 5.43 -7.55 -3.19
C PRO A 63 5.36 -6.59 -2.00
N GLY A 64 6.18 -6.85 -0.97
CA GLY A 64 6.35 -5.95 0.18
C GLY A 64 7.39 -4.84 -0.03
N TYR A 65 7.72 -4.51 -1.28
CA TYR A 65 8.74 -3.52 -1.60
C TYR A 65 8.31 -2.59 -2.75
N LEU A 66 8.90 -1.39 -2.77
CA LEU A 66 8.75 -0.43 -3.87
C LEU A 66 9.53 -0.89 -5.11
N CYS A 67 8.94 -0.70 -6.30
CA CYS A 67 9.71 -0.83 -7.55
C CYS A 67 10.69 0.33 -7.72
N GLU A 68 11.67 0.19 -8.60
CA GLU A 68 12.67 1.23 -8.86
C GLU A 68 12.06 2.57 -9.32
N LYS A 69 10.94 2.54 -10.04
CA LYS A 69 10.24 3.77 -10.44
C LYS A 69 9.69 4.53 -9.23
N CYS A 70 9.08 3.83 -8.26
CA CYS A 70 8.56 4.44 -7.05
C CYS A 70 9.69 4.91 -6.12
N LYS A 71 10.77 4.11 -5.97
CA LYS A 71 11.94 4.52 -5.18
C LYS A 71 12.56 5.83 -5.70
N ARG A 72 12.66 6.01 -7.01
CA ARG A 72 13.18 7.26 -7.61
C ARG A 72 12.32 8.49 -7.33
N LYS A 73 11.01 8.33 -7.08
CA LYS A 73 10.12 9.44 -6.74
C LYS A 73 10.25 9.91 -5.29
N LEU A 74 10.88 9.10 -4.43
CA LEU A 74 11.12 9.41 -3.02
C LEU A 74 12.52 9.96 -2.73
N LYS A 75 13.36 10.09 -3.77
CA LYS A 75 14.71 10.65 -3.66
C LYS A 75 14.70 12.15 -3.82
#